data_AF-A0A813ENR5-F1
#
_entry.id   AF-A0A813ENR5-F1
#
_cell.length_a   1.000
_cell.length_b   1.000
_cell.length_c   1.000
_cell.angle_alpha   90.00
_cell.angle_beta   90.00
_cell.angle_gamma   90.00
#
_symmetry.space_group_name_H-M   'P 1'
#
loop_
_entity.id
_entity.type
_entity.pdbx_description
1 polymer ?
#
loop_
_entity_poly.entity_id
_entity_poly.type
_entity_poly.pdbx_seq_one_letter_code
_entity_poly.pdbx_strand_id
1 'polypeptide(L)'
;MEDGLPFASYVVVLFSRGMLRDPSFAKILLSAKSLSDPNNNGSLIEAELSPGTSEASDSVWGGVLSVSRRHSDNKHKASERNLKFVTVSADAGFEYPSLEFYEELELHRLGLSDSSRLGAEAGPELAKAYRSLLSVLSLPLSSLGSIGLLETQVSEICRRFRKYRDSAVGLALDQAADDSTSKELSKRRRRVILLEEEEEDNSTPAESSPPPPK
;
A
#
# COMPACT_ATOMS: atom_id res chain seq x y z
N MET A 1 12.32 17.00 -22.95
CA MET A 1 12.25 15.64 -22.38
C MET A 1 11.70 15.85 -21.00
N GLU A 2 10.44 15.48 -20.76
CA GLU A 2 9.88 15.54 -19.41
C GLU A 2 10.31 14.26 -18.70
N ASP A 3 11.18 14.40 -17.71
CA ASP A 3 11.58 13.31 -16.83
C ASP A 3 10.38 12.93 -15.97
N GLY A 4 9.63 11.94 -16.44
CA GLY A 4 8.50 11.38 -15.72
C GLY A 4 8.97 10.84 -14.37
N LEU A 5 8.55 11.50 -13.28
CA LEU A 5 8.83 11.07 -11.92
C LEU A 5 8.46 9.59 -11.72
N PRO A 6 9.25 8.81 -10.95
CA PRO A 6 8.99 7.40 -10.72
C PRO A 6 7.64 7.22 -10.01
N PHE A 7 6.70 6.56 -10.68
CA PHE A 7 5.37 6.31 -10.13
C PHE A 7 5.39 5.09 -9.21
N ALA A 8 4.74 5.19 -8.05
CA ALA A 8 4.57 4.06 -7.14
C ALA A 8 3.45 3.13 -7.64
N SER A 9 3.77 1.85 -7.86
CA SER A 9 2.78 0.81 -8.24
C SER A 9 2.21 0.04 -7.04
N TYR A 10 2.82 0.21 -5.86
CA TYR A 10 2.51 -0.55 -4.66
C TYR A 10 2.29 0.39 -3.48
N VAL A 11 1.23 0.12 -2.72
CA VAL A 11 1.01 0.75 -1.42
C VAL A 11 1.19 -0.35 -0.37
N VAL A 12 2.18 -0.17 0.49
CA VAL A 12 2.42 -1.03 1.65
C VAL A 12 1.67 -0.42 2.82
N VAL A 13 0.72 -1.16 3.39
CA VAL A 13 -0.06 -0.73 4.54
C VAL A 13 0.38 -1.53 5.76
N LEU A 14 0.88 -0.82 6.77
CA LEU A 14 1.23 -1.38 8.07
C LEU A 14 0.03 -1.22 9.01
N PHE A 15 -0.56 -2.32 9.46
CA PHE A 15 -1.70 -2.24 10.37
C PHE A 15 -1.23 -2.13 11.82
N SER A 16 -1.67 -1.08 12.50
CA SER A 16 -1.50 -0.87 13.93
C SER A 16 -2.85 -0.91 14.65
N ARG A 17 -2.81 -1.13 15.98
CA ARG A 17 -4.01 -1.11 16.82
C ARG A 17 -4.77 0.21 16.66
N GLY A 18 -6.06 0.13 16.36
CA GLY A 18 -6.95 1.30 16.22
C GLY A 18 -6.97 1.95 14.84
N MET A 19 -6.05 1.61 13.93
CA MET A 19 -5.99 2.22 12.59
C MET A 19 -7.27 2.02 11.77
N LEU A 20 -7.95 0.89 11.94
CA LEU A 20 -9.21 0.62 11.21
C LEU A 20 -10.33 1.61 11.56
N ARG A 21 -10.27 2.23 12.75
CA ARG A 21 -11.23 3.24 13.21
C ARG A 21 -10.82 4.67 12.84
N ASP A 22 -9.64 4.88 12.25
CA ASP A 22 -9.18 6.20 11.83
C ASP A 22 -9.95 6.65 10.56
N PRO A 23 -10.70 7.79 10.63
CA PRO A 23 -11.39 8.36 9.47
C PRO A 23 -10.46 8.66 8.29
N SER A 24 -9.19 8.96 8.56
CA SER A 24 -8.20 9.24 7.51
C SER A 24 -7.90 8.00 6.68
N PHE A 25 -7.79 6.84 7.34
CA PHE A 25 -7.59 5.56 6.67
C PHE A 25 -8.78 5.18 5.78
N ALA A 26 -10.01 5.37 6.28
CA ALA A 26 -11.23 5.16 5.51
C ALA A 26 -11.27 6.00 4.22
N LYS A 27 -10.85 7.27 4.28
CA LYS A 27 -10.76 8.16 3.10
C LYS A 27 -9.74 7.65 2.08
N ILE A 28 -8.59 7.18 2.53
CA ILE A 28 -7.56 6.60 1.65
C ILE A 28 -8.12 5.36 0.95
N LEU A 29 -8.81 4.49 1.69
CA LEU A 29 -9.37 3.25 1.18
C LEU A 29 -10.42 3.49 0.08
N LEU A 30 -11.33 4.44 0.31
CA LEU A 30 -12.33 4.84 -0.68
C LEU A 30 -11.72 5.50 -1.91
N SER A 31 -10.73 6.37 -1.70
CA SER A 31 -10.02 7.02 -2.81
C SER A 31 -9.35 5.99 -3.70
N ALA A 32 -8.65 5.02 -3.10
CA ALA A 32 -7.97 3.99 -3.86
C ALA A 32 -8.93 3.05 -4.60
N LYS A 33 -10.10 2.78 -4.01
CA LYS A 33 -11.14 2.00 -4.68
C LYS A 33 -11.71 2.73 -5.90
N SER A 34 -11.99 4.03 -5.77
CA SER A 34 -12.45 4.86 -6.89
C SER A 34 -11.46 4.89 -8.06
N LEU A 35 -10.15 4.79 -7.79
CA LEU A 35 -9.13 4.63 -8.83
C LEU A 35 -9.16 3.27 -9.55
N SER A 36 -9.72 2.24 -8.91
CA SER A 36 -9.74 0.86 -9.43
C SER A 36 -10.98 0.50 -10.24
N ASP A 37 -12.02 1.36 -10.23
CA ASP A 37 -13.27 1.15 -10.97
C ASP A 37 -13.30 2.00 -12.27
N PRO A 38 -12.68 1.52 -13.36
CA PRO A 38 -12.64 2.25 -14.64
C PRO A 38 -13.99 2.37 -15.35
N ASN A 39 -15.02 1.64 -14.90
CA ASN A 39 -16.38 1.82 -15.40
C ASN A 39 -17.16 2.90 -14.65
N ASN A 40 -16.61 3.44 -13.56
CA ASN A 40 -17.22 4.55 -12.86
C ASN A 40 -16.78 5.85 -13.54
N ASN A 41 -17.39 6.12 -14.70
CA ASN A 41 -17.14 7.33 -15.50
C ASN A 41 -17.63 8.57 -14.73
N GLY A 42 -16.86 9.03 -13.75
CA GLY A 42 -16.84 10.41 -13.27
C GLY A 42 -18.20 11.06 -13.04
N SER A 43 -19.19 10.30 -12.58
CA SER A 43 -20.46 10.88 -12.21
C SER A 43 -20.36 11.31 -10.75
N LEU A 44 -19.70 12.46 -10.57
CA LEU A 44 -19.84 13.32 -9.40
C LEU A 44 -21.32 13.81 -9.38
N ILE A 45 -22.26 12.90 -9.09
CA ILE A 45 -23.70 13.13 -9.19
C ILE A 45 -24.19 13.82 -7.92
N GLU A 46 -24.74 15.02 -8.13
CA GLU A 46 -25.74 15.64 -7.27
C GLU A 46 -26.85 14.64 -6.95
N ALA A 47 -27.04 14.36 -5.66
CA ALA A 47 -28.02 13.42 -5.16
C ALA A 47 -29.46 13.80 -5.57
N GLU A 48 -30.01 13.10 -6.55
CA GLU A 48 -31.46 12.96 -6.76
C GLU A 48 -31.86 11.54 -6.38
N LEU A 49 -32.73 11.45 -5.37
CA LEU A 49 -33.20 10.24 -4.71
C LEU A 49 -34.13 9.43 -5.63
N SER A 50 -33.85 8.14 -5.79
CA SER A 50 -34.87 7.18 -6.23
C SER A 50 -34.72 5.85 -5.47
N PRO A 51 -35.79 5.31 -4.85
CA PRO A 51 -35.74 4.08 -4.06
C PRO A 51 -36.07 2.85 -4.93
N GLY A 52 -35.27 1.78 -4.83
CA GLY A 52 -35.52 0.55 -5.61
C GLY A 52 -34.79 -0.70 -5.10
N THR A 53 -35.48 -1.43 -4.22
CA THR A 53 -35.54 -2.90 -4.00
C THR A 53 -34.27 -3.77 -4.10
N SER A 54 -33.97 -4.45 -2.99
CA SER A 54 -32.93 -5.46 -2.82
C SER A 54 -33.31 -6.85 -3.36
N GLU A 55 -32.41 -7.48 -4.10
CA GLU A 55 -32.31 -8.94 -4.17
C GLU A 55 -30.89 -9.37 -3.77
N ALA A 56 -30.81 -10.20 -2.73
CA ALA A 56 -29.57 -10.69 -2.16
C ALA A 56 -29.15 -11.99 -2.88
N SER A 57 -28.01 -11.94 -3.57
CA SER A 57 -27.35 -13.12 -4.13
C SER A 57 -26.08 -13.43 -3.33
N ASP A 58 -26.08 -14.58 -2.65
CA ASP A 58 -24.91 -15.17 -2.00
C ASP A 58 -23.82 -15.45 -3.03
N SER A 59 -22.71 -14.72 -2.94
CA SER A 59 -21.51 -14.95 -3.74
C SER A 59 -20.37 -15.42 -2.85
N VAL A 60 -19.85 -16.61 -3.16
CA VAL A 60 -18.75 -17.29 -2.48
C VAL A 60 -17.43 -16.53 -2.75
N TRP A 61 -16.90 -15.85 -1.74
CA TRP A 61 -15.67 -15.05 -1.81
C TRP A 61 -14.42 -15.93 -1.63
N GLY A 62 -13.99 -16.58 -2.72
CA GLY A 62 -12.68 -17.23 -2.83
C GLY A 62 -11.86 -16.58 -3.94
N GLY A 63 -11.43 -15.33 -3.75
CA GLY A 63 -10.68 -14.58 -4.76
C GLY A 63 -9.38 -14.01 -4.20
N VAL A 64 -8.24 -14.49 -4.71
CA VAL A 64 -7.01 -13.70 -4.73
C VAL A 64 -7.35 -12.43 -5.50
N LEU A 65 -7.22 -11.25 -4.87
CA LEU A 65 -7.39 -9.93 -5.50
C LEU A 65 -6.31 -9.72 -6.57
N SER A 66 -6.49 -10.40 -7.70
CA SER A 66 -5.87 -10.06 -8.96
C SER A 66 -7.03 -9.93 -9.93
N VAL A 67 -7.55 -8.71 -10.08
CA VAL A 67 -8.54 -8.40 -11.11
C VAL A 67 -7.83 -8.54 -12.46
N SER A 68 -7.78 -9.77 -12.96
CA SER A 68 -7.25 -10.08 -14.27
C SER A 68 -8.39 -9.87 -15.27
N ARG A 69 -8.46 -8.64 -15.79
CA ARG A 69 -9.41 -8.23 -16.83
C ARG A 69 -9.10 -9.02 -18.11
N ARG A 70 -10.07 -9.81 -18.59
CA ARG A 70 -9.97 -10.45 -19.92
C ARG A 70 -9.94 -9.34 -20.98
N HIS A 71 -8.90 -9.40 -21.81
CA HIS A 71 -8.60 -8.52 -22.92
C HIS A 71 -9.85 -8.18 -23.74
N SER A 72 -10.26 -6.91 -23.70
CA SER A 72 -11.06 -6.28 -24.74
C SER A 72 -10.13 -5.28 -25.44
N ASP A 73 -9.84 -5.55 -26.71
CA ASP A 73 -8.97 -4.74 -27.54
C ASP A 73 -9.63 -3.40 -27.83
N ASN A 74 -9.29 -2.36 -27.05
CA ASN A 74 -9.64 -1.02 -27.45
C ASN A 74 -8.51 -0.01 -27.21
N LYS A 75 -8.24 0.74 -28.27
CA LYS A 75 -6.95 1.33 -28.63
C LYS A 75 -6.88 2.79 -28.22
N HIS A 76 -7.10 3.11 -26.94
CA HIS A 76 -6.67 4.37 -26.32
C HIS A 76 -6.32 4.09 -24.86
N LYS A 77 -5.15 3.48 -24.67
CA LYS A 77 -4.64 2.96 -23.40
C LYS A 77 -4.06 4.12 -22.57
N ALA A 78 -4.92 5.01 -22.06
CA ALA A 78 -4.59 5.72 -20.85
C ALA A 78 -4.26 4.63 -19.82
N SER A 79 -3.03 4.61 -19.32
CA SER A 79 -2.57 3.54 -18.43
C SER A 79 -3.47 3.54 -17.20
N GLU A 80 -4.47 2.66 -17.14
CA GLU A 80 -5.23 2.35 -15.93
C GLU A 80 -4.21 1.93 -14.86
N ARG A 81 -3.87 2.89 -13.99
CA ARG A 81 -2.86 2.72 -12.95
C ARG A 81 -3.51 1.91 -11.83
N ASN A 82 -3.47 0.59 -11.98
CA ASN A 82 -3.94 -0.32 -10.95
C ASN A 82 -3.02 -0.24 -9.73
N LEU A 83 -3.45 0.48 -8.69
CA LEU A 83 -2.78 0.47 -7.40
C LEU A 83 -2.93 -0.93 -6.79
N LYS A 84 -1.80 -1.62 -6.59
CA LYS A 84 -1.81 -2.93 -5.95
C LYS A 84 -1.56 -2.76 -4.46
N PHE A 85 -2.56 -3.10 -3.65
CA PHE A 85 -2.40 -3.21 -2.21
C PHE A 85 -1.60 -4.46 -1.87
N VAL A 86 -0.51 -4.27 -1.13
CA VAL A 86 0.23 -5.36 -0.51
C VAL A 86 0.11 -5.15 0.98
N THR A 87 -0.74 -5.97 1.61
CA THR A 87 -0.96 -5.92 3.04
C THR A 87 0.06 -6.83 3.73
N VAL A 88 0.71 -6.31 4.76
CA VAL A 88 1.66 -7.08 5.57
C VAL A 88 1.23 -6.92 7.02
N SER A 89 0.92 -8.04 7.67
CA SER A 89 0.72 -8.05 9.11
C SER A 89 2.10 -7.95 9.78
N ALA A 90 2.41 -6.78 10.33
CA ALA A 90 3.69 -6.52 10.98
C ALA A 90 3.58 -6.42 12.51
N ASP A 91 2.36 -6.34 13.03
CA ASP A 91 2.09 -6.19 14.45
C ASP A 91 1.35 -7.42 14.99
N ALA A 92 1.96 -8.09 15.98
CA ALA A 92 1.34 -9.19 16.70
C ALA A 92 0.14 -8.74 17.57
N GLY A 93 0.06 -7.43 17.87
CA GLY A 93 -1.06 -6.81 18.56
C GLY A 93 -2.23 -6.41 17.67
N PHE A 94 -2.21 -6.76 16.38
CA PHE A 94 -3.33 -6.48 15.48
C PHE A 94 -4.54 -7.35 15.84
N GLU A 95 -5.61 -6.70 16.30
CA GLU A 95 -6.90 -7.33 16.57
C GLU A 95 -7.79 -7.22 15.32
N TYR A 96 -8.28 -8.37 14.84
CA TYR A 96 -9.25 -8.38 13.74
C TYR A 96 -10.55 -7.72 14.18
N PRO A 97 -11.19 -6.90 13.31
CA PRO A 97 -12.44 -6.25 13.66
C PRO A 97 -13.55 -7.28 13.90
N SER A 98 -14.36 -7.03 14.93
CA SER A 98 -15.55 -7.83 15.25
C SER A 98 -16.68 -7.61 14.25
N LEU A 99 -17.74 -8.42 14.34
CA LEU A 99 -18.95 -8.20 13.55
C LEU A 99 -19.59 -6.84 13.86
N GLU A 100 -19.65 -6.47 15.15
CA GLU A 100 -20.18 -5.19 15.63
C GLU A 100 -19.49 -3.99 14.98
N PHE A 101 -18.18 -4.09 14.70
CA PHE A 101 -17.46 -3.04 13.98
C PHE A 101 -18.02 -2.80 12.58
N TYR A 102 -18.40 -3.85 11.85
CA TYR A 102 -18.96 -3.70 10.52
C TYR A 102 -20.39 -3.14 10.55
N GLU A 103 -21.18 -3.55 11.53
CA GLU A 103 -22.51 -2.97 11.77
C GLU A 103 -22.41 -1.47 12.11
N GLU A 104 -21.45 -1.11 12.97
CA GLU A 104 -21.15 0.28 13.31
C GLU A 104 -20.66 1.07 12.08
N LEU A 105 -19.83 0.48 11.24
CA LEU A 105 -19.32 1.10 10.01
C LEU A 105 -20.43 1.34 8.97
N GLU A 106 -21.33 0.38 8.80
CA GLU A 106 -22.47 0.48 7.88
C GLU A 106 -23.48 1.54 8.36
N LEU A 107 -23.71 1.60 9.68
CA LEU A 107 -24.75 2.47 10.27
C LEU A 107 -24.25 3.88 10.61
N HIS A 108 -23.05 4.01 11.20
CA HIS A 108 -22.50 5.27 11.71
C HIS A 108 -21.33 5.82 10.89
N ARG A 109 -20.83 5.08 9.89
CA ARG A 109 -19.72 5.49 9.02
C ARG A 109 -18.50 5.99 9.81
N LEU A 110 -18.19 5.38 10.97
CA LEU A 110 -17.08 5.78 11.86
C LEU A 110 -17.09 7.27 12.27
N GLY A 111 -18.26 7.89 12.37
CA GLY A 111 -18.35 9.32 12.73
C GLY A 111 -17.92 10.28 11.62
N LEU A 112 -17.84 9.81 10.36
CA LEU A 112 -17.62 10.67 9.19
C LEU A 112 -18.85 11.53 8.81
N SER A 113 -19.95 11.42 9.57
CA SER A 113 -21.29 11.97 9.27
C SER A 113 -21.33 13.48 9.05
N ASP A 114 -20.51 14.25 9.77
CA ASP A 114 -20.71 15.69 9.87
C ASP A 114 -19.75 16.53 9.01
N SER A 115 -18.63 15.95 8.57
CA SER A 115 -17.56 16.71 7.90
C SER A 115 -17.15 16.16 6.54
N SER A 116 -17.52 14.92 6.23
CA SER A 116 -17.14 14.27 4.98
C SER A 116 -18.34 14.25 4.04
N ARG A 117 -18.19 14.77 2.82
CA ARG A 117 -19.19 14.72 1.73
C ARG A 117 -19.49 13.30 1.21
N LEU A 118 -19.21 12.28 2.02
CA LEU A 118 -19.46 10.88 1.68
C LEU A 118 -20.94 10.59 1.88
N GLY A 119 -21.62 10.25 0.78
CA GLY A 119 -23.05 9.95 0.75
C GLY A 119 -23.45 8.76 1.62
N ALA A 120 -24.76 8.48 1.65
CA ALA A 120 -25.33 7.38 2.44
C ALA A 120 -24.72 6.01 2.12
N GLU A 121 -24.31 5.84 0.87
CA GLU A 121 -23.74 4.62 0.31
C GLU A 121 -22.32 4.30 0.79
N ALA A 122 -21.63 5.27 1.42
CA ALA A 122 -20.23 5.07 1.80
C ALA A 122 -20.03 4.00 2.88
N GLY A 123 -21.02 3.79 3.77
CA GLY A 123 -20.94 2.80 4.86
C GLY A 123 -20.78 1.37 4.33
N PRO A 124 -21.76 0.84 3.57
CA PRO A 124 -21.68 -0.48 2.94
C PRO A 124 -20.45 -0.64 2.03
N GLU A 125 -20.08 0.44 1.33
CA GLU A 125 -18.92 0.43 0.45
C GLU A 125 -17.60 0.28 1.22
N LEU A 126 -17.45 1.03 2.32
CA LEU A 126 -16.34 0.89 3.25
C LEU A 126 -16.30 -0.51 3.85
N ALA A 127 -17.42 -1.02 4.35
CA ALA A 127 -17.47 -2.36 4.93
C ALA A 127 -17.01 -3.44 3.94
N LYS A 128 -17.46 -3.34 2.69
CA LYS A 128 -16.98 -4.22 1.61
C LYS A 128 -15.48 -4.07 1.37
N ALA A 129 -14.95 -2.85 1.33
CA ALA A 129 -13.53 -2.60 1.12
C ALA A 129 -12.66 -3.11 2.28
N TYR A 130 -13.07 -2.90 3.53
CA TYR A 130 -12.38 -3.44 4.72
C TYR A 130 -12.39 -4.97 4.72
N ARG A 131 -13.54 -5.62 4.46
CA ARG A 131 -13.62 -7.09 4.35
C ARG A 131 -12.68 -7.61 3.26
N SER A 132 -12.65 -6.95 2.11
CA SER A 132 -11.80 -7.32 0.99
C SER A 132 -10.30 -7.18 1.32
N LEU A 133 -9.92 -6.08 1.96
CA LEU A 133 -8.55 -5.81 2.41
C LEU A 133 -8.08 -6.82 3.47
N LEU A 134 -8.93 -7.07 4.47
CA LEU A 134 -8.63 -7.96 5.58
C LEU A 134 -8.69 -9.44 5.18
N SER A 135 -9.48 -9.80 4.16
CA SER A 135 -9.47 -11.14 3.58
C SER A 135 -8.10 -11.52 3.02
N VAL A 136 -7.34 -10.54 2.50
CA VAL A 136 -5.96 -10.77 2.04
C VAL A 136 -5.02 -11.00 3.22
N LEU A 137 -5.21 -10.26 4.32
CA LEU A 137 -4.43 -10.44 5.55
C LEU A 137 -4.73 -11.75 6.27
N SER A 138 -5.99 -12.18 6.21
CA SER A 138 -6.48 -13.40 6.86
C SER A 138 -6.21 -14.64 6.05
N LEU A 139 -5.54 -14.56 4.89
CA LEU A 139 -4.94 -15.74 4.28
C LEU A 139 -3.82 -16.16 5.23
N PRO A 140 -4.00 -17.21 6.07
CA PRO A 140 -2.83 -17.84 6.67
C PRO A 140 -1.89 -18.10 5.50
N LEU A 141 -0.58 -17.83 5.67
CA LEU A 141 0.41 -18.35 4.73
C LEU A 141 0.00 -19.80 4.49
N SER A 142 -0.50 -20.10 3.29
CA SER A 142 -1.06 -21.44 3.06
C SER A 142 0.06 -22.41 3.41
N SER A 143 -0.25 -23.62 3.87
CA SER A 143 0.80 -24.62 4.11
C SER A 143 1.77 -24.74 2.91
N LEU A 144 1.28 -24.43 1.70
CA LEU A 144 2.06 -24.28 0.46
C LEU A 144 2.90 -23.00 0.38
N GLY A 145 2.36 -21.84 0.78
CA GLY A 145 3.08 -20.56 0.77
C GLY A 145 4.16 -20.47 1.86
N SER A 146 3.90 -21.05 3.03
CA SER A 146 4.91 -21.21 4.07
C SER A 146 5.97 -22.24 3.68
N ILE A 147 5.62 -23.28 2.91
CA ILE A 147 6.59 -24.24 2.36
C ILE A 147 7.65 -23.54 1.52
N GLY A 148 7.28 -22.64 0.61
CA GLY A 148 8.26 -21.97 -0.26
C GLY A 148 9.21 -21.05 0.52
N LEU A 149 8.68 -20.38 1.55
CA LEU A 149 9.47 -19.53 2.44
C LEU A 149 10.44 -20.38 3.28
N LEU A 150 9.96 -21.49 3.84
CA LEU A 150 10.77 -22.45 4.59
C LEU A 150 11.83 -23.13 3.71
N GLU A 151 11.49 -23.57 2.49
CA GLU A 151 12.42 -24.15 1.52
C GLU A 151 13.53 -23.16 1.15
N THR A 152 13.18 -21.89 0.96
CA THR A 152 14.16 -20.83 0.70
C THR A 152 15.11 -20.65 1.87
N GLN A 153 14.58 -20.64 3.10
CA GLN A 153 15.40 -20.53 4.31
C GLN A 153 16.32 -21.75 4.50
N VAL A 154 15.78 -22.97 4.33
CA VAL A 154 16.55 -24.22 4.42
C VAL A 154 17.64 -24.25 3.35
N SER A 155 17.32 -23.88 2.11
CA SER A 155 18.29 -23.81 1.01
C SER A 155 19.44 -22.85 1.33
N GLU A 156 19.12 -21.67 1.84
CA GLU A 156 20.11 -20.67 2.23
C GLU A 156 20.99 -21.15 3.40
N ILE A 157 20.39 -21.80 4.40
CA ILE A 157 21.12 -22.43 5.52
C ILE A 157 22.06 -23.52 4.99
N CYS A 158 21.56 -24.46 4.18
CA CYS A 158 22.37 -25.52 3.59
C CYS A 158 23.50 -24.97 2.73
N ARG A 159 23.26 -23.89 1.97
CA ARG A 159 24.28 -23.19 1.17
C ARG A 159 25.41 -22.66 2.07
N ARG A 160 25.07 -22.01 3.20
CA ARG A 160 26.05 -21.55 4.19
C ARG A 160 26.83 -22.71 4.80
N PHE A 161 26.18 -23.78 5.22
CA PHE A 161 26.87 -24.96 5.78
C PHE A 161 27.83 -25.63 4.79
N ARG A 162 27.46 -25.74 3.52
CA ARG A 162 28.36 -26.27 2.48
C ARG A 162 29.57 -25.36 2.27
N LYS A 163 29.36 -24.04 2.32
CA LYS A 163 30.42 -23.04 2.23
C LYS A 163 31.43 -23.15 3.39
N TYR A 164 31.00 -23.54 4.59
CA TYR A 164 31.89 -23.75 5.75
C TYR A 164 32.48 -25.15 5.88
N ARG A 165 32.18 -26.08 4.97
CA ARG A 165 32.82 -27.41 4.97
C ARG A 165 34.33 -27.29 4.79
N ASP A 166 34.78 -26.32 3.99
CA ASP A 166 36.16 -25.81 4.02
C ASP A 166 36.18 -24.48 4.79
N SER A 167 36.34 -24.57 6.10
CA SER A 167 36.29 -23.45 7.04
C SER A 167 37.08 -22.22 6.57
N ALA A 168 38.29 -22.43 6.00
CA ALA A 168 39.15 -21.37 5.50
C ALA A 168 38.58 -20.63 4.26
N VAL A 169 37.95 -21.36 3.34
CA VAL A 169 37.36 -20.77 2.11
C VAL A 169 36.05 -20.06 2.44
N GLY A 170 35.25 -20.63 3.35
CA GLY A 170 34.00 -20.03 3.80
C GLY A 170 34.19 -18.68 4.48
N LEU A 171 35.14 -18.61 5.43
CA LEU A 171 35.53 -17.37 6.12
C LEU A 171 36.01 -16.29 5.16
N ALA A 172 36.88 -16.64 4.20
CA ALA A 172 37.40 -15.68 3.24
C ALA A 172 36.30 -15.06 2.36
N LEU A 173 35.33 -15.87 1.93
CA LEU A 173 34.21 -15.41 1.11
C LEU A 173 33.18 -14.58 1.90
N ASP A 174 32.99 -14.83 3.20
CA ASP A 174 32.13 -13.98 4.04
C ASP A 174 32.81 -12.64 4.33
N GLN A 175 34.09 -12.66 4.68
CA GLN A 175 34.87 -11.45 4.89
C GLN A 175 34.84 -10.55 3.63
N ALA A 176 35.00 -11.14 2.45
CA ALA A 176 34.92 -10.41 1.18
C ALA A 176 33.52 -9.83 0.91
N ALA A 177 32.46 -10.54 1.29
CA ALA A 177 31.09 -10.05 1.19
C ALA A 177 30.87 -8.86 2.13
N ASP A 178 31.25 -8.99 3.40
CA ASP A 178 31.12 -7.94 4.41
C ASP A 178 31.93 -6.68 4.06
N ASP A 179 33.13 -6.86 3.52
CA ASP A 179 33.97 -5.76 3.02
C ASP A 179 33.29 -5.03 1.85
N SER A 180 32.59 -5.75 0.97
CA SER A 180 31.88 -5.16 -0.16
C SER A 180 30.69 -4.30 0.29
N THR A 181 29.90 -4.80 1.24
CA THR A 181 28.76 -4.06 1.83
C THR A 181 29.25 -2.84 2.61
N SER A 182 30.34 -2.98 3.37
CA SER A 182 30.96 -1.88 4.12
C SER A 182 31.49 -0.77 3.19
N LYS A 183 32.13 -1.14 2.08
CA LYS A 183 32.59 -0.18 1.06
C LYS A 183 31.42 0.55 0.40
N GLU A 184 30.34 -0.16 0.06
CA GLU A 184 29.15 0.45 -0.54
C GLU A 184 28.45 1.43 0.43
N LEU A 185 28.33 1.05 1.71
CA LEU A 185 27.78 1.94 2.74
C LEU A 185 28.65 3.19 2.95
N SER A 186 29.97 3.02 2.96
CA SER A 186 30.92 4.14 3.06
C SER A 186 30.80 5.09 1.87
N LYS A 187 30.63 4.54 0.66
CA LYS A 187 30.41 5.33 -0.56
C LYS A 187 29.09 6.10 -0.51
N ARG A 188 28.01 5.47 -0.02
CA ARG A 188 26.72 6.14 0.19
C ARG A 188 26.81 7.27 1.20
N ARG A 189 27.48 7.06 2.34
CA ARG A 189 27.70 8.10 3.35
C ARG A 189 28.44 9.32 2.79
N ARG A 190 29.50 9.10 2.01
CA ARG A 190 30.21 10.22 1.35
C ARG A 190 29.34 10.97 0.36
N ARG A 191 28.44 10.28 -0.35
CA ARG A 191 27.53 10.91 -1.30
C ARG A 191 26.49 11.80 -0.62
N VAL A 192 26.02 11.41 0.57
CA VAL A 192 25.06 12.24 1.35
C VAL A 192 25.74 13.53 1.81
N ILE A 193 26.97 13.45 2.33
CA ILE A 193 27.71 14.64 2.79
C ILE A 193 27.94 15.63 1.64
N LEU A 194 28.30 15.15 0.44
CA LEU A 194 28.49 16.02 -0.73
C LEU A 194 27.20 16.73 -1.18
N LEU A 195 26.03 16.12 -0.99
CA LEU A 195 24.76 16.75 -1.33
C LEU A 195 24.35 17.83 -0.31
N GLU A 196 24.75 17.67 0.95
CA GLU A 196 24.53 18.69 1.98
C GLU A 196 25.43 19.93 1.74
N GLU A 197 26.65 19.74 1.23
CA GLU A 197 27.55 20.85 0.89
C GLU A 197 27.09 21.65 -0.36
N GLU A 198 26.36 21.04 -1.29
CA GLU A 198 25.85 21.74 -2.50
C GLU A 198 24.58 22.57 -2.24
N GLU A 199 23.87 22.37 -1.13
CA GLU A 199 22.65 23.13 -0.79
C GLU A 199 22.93 24.47 -0.09
N GLU A 200 24.10 24.67 0.52
CA GLU A 200 24.41 25.92 1.25
C GLU A 200 24.72 27.13 0.33
N ASP A 201 25.07 26.91 -0.93
CA ASP A 201 25.41 28.00 -1.87
C ASP A 201 24.21 28.57 -2.65
N ASN A 202 23.00 28.01 -2.51
CA ASN A 202 21.79 28.55 -3.15
C ASN A 202 20.99 29.48 -2.23
N SER A 203 21.70 30.36 -1.51
CA SER A 203 21.09 31.46 -0.75
C SER A 203 20.55 32.52 -1.72
N THR A 204 19.29 32.35 -2.09
CA THR A 204 18.48 33.27 -2.90
C THR A 204 18.64 34.72 -2.39
N PRO A 205 19.10 35.67 -3.23
CA PRO A 205 19.24 37.07 -2.81
C PRO A 205 17.87 37.65 -2.44
N ALA A 206 17.83 38.28 -1.27
CA ALA A 206 16.65 38.82 -0.62
C ALA A 206 15.72 39.59 -1.57
N GLU A 207 14.50 39.08 -1.71
CA GLU A 207 13.41 39.70 -2.45
C GLU A 207 12.99 41.00 -1.76
N SER A 208 13.07 42.12 -2.49
CA SER A 208 12.84 43.46 -1.97
C SER A 208 11.36 43.65 -1.60
N SER A 209 11.11 43.89 -0.32
CA SER A 209 9.79 44.20 0.24
C SER A 209 9.16 45.43 -0.44
N PRO A 210 7.92 45.34 -0.95
CA PRO A 210 7.21 46.50 -1.49
C PRO A 210 6.68 47.41 -0.35
N PRO A 211 6.66 48.73 -0.57
CA PRO A 211 6.31 49.71 0.46
C PRO A 211 4.82 49.70 0.81
N PRO A 212 4.44 50.10 2.04
CA PRO A 212 3.07 50.05 2.50
C PRO A 212 2.18 51.12 1.83
N PRO A 213 0.89 50.80 1.61
CA PRO A 213 -0.08 51.74 1.03
C PRO A 213 -0.47 52.84 2.03
N LYS A 214 -0.76 54.03 1.48
CA LYS A 214 -1.17 55.25 2.20
C LYS A 214 -2.66 55.26 2.53
#